data_AF-A0A8B6BQK1-F1
#
_entry.id   AF-A0A8B6BQK1-F1
#
_cell.length_a   1.000
_cell.length_b   1.000
_cell.length_c   1.000
_cell.angle_alpha   90.00
_cell.angle_beta   90.00
_cell.angle_gamma   90.00
#
_symmetry.space_group_name_H-M   'P 1'
#
loop_
_entity.id
_entity.type
_entity.pdbx_description
1 polymer ?
#
loop_
_entity_poly.entity_id
_entity_poly.type
_entity_poly.pdbx_seq_one_letter_code
_entity_poly.pdbx_strand_id
1 'polypeptide(L)'
;MESEAHQFIKPYLPGKGIFSNDGLEKMAFAIAAEWESMATKLGFENDEINQIKSSQPSAVKQTLRMLDVWRLSDSAIQKGTDLVKSFHETAKSAKCGAKLLTIISKNIN
;
A
#
# COMPACT_ATOMS: atom_id res chain seq x y z
N MET A 1 -14.27 24.00 -3.11
CA MET A 1 -14.50 22.58 -3.44
C MET A 1 -13.31 22.10 -4.22
N GLU A 2 -12.53 21.16 -3.69
CA GLU A 2 -11.59 20.40 -4.54
C GLU A 2 -12.43 19.59 -5.53
N SER A 3 -12.00 19.50 -6.80
CA SER A 3 -12.71 18.68 -7.78
C SER A 3 -12.60 17.20 -7.42
N GLU A 4 -13.59 16.39 -7.80
CA GLU A 4 -13.60 14.93 -7.58
C GLU A 4 -12.33 14.28 -8.17
N ALA A 5 -11.89 14.75 -9.34
CA ALA A 5 -10.64 14.33 -9.95
C ALA A 5 -9.42 14.59 -9.04
N HIS A 6 -9.40 15.72 -8.32
CA HIS A 6 -8.32 16.04 -7.41
C HIS A 6 -8.29 15.10 -6.20
N GLN A 7 -9.47 14.74 -5.67
CA GLN A 7 -9.58 13.79 -4.56
C GLN A 7 -9.11 12.39 -4.96
N PHE A 8 -9.40 11.97 -6.19
CA PHE A 8 -8.96 10.67 -6.72
C PHE A 8 -7.45 10.57 -6.90
N ILE A 9 -6.80 11.62 -7.43
CA ILE A 9 -5.34 11.59 -7.70
C ILE A 9 -4.49 11.92 -6.47
N LYS A 10 -5.06 12.59 -5.45
CA LYS A 10 -4.36 13.05 -4.25
C LYS A 10 -3.50 11.98 -3.58
N PRO A 11 -3.95 10.72 -3.43
CA PRO A 11 -3.13 9.66 -2.84
C PRO A 11 -1.89 9.29 -3.66
N TYR A 12 -1.85 9.65 -4.94
CA TYR A 12 -0.74 9.35 -5.86
C TYR A 12 0.20 10.55 -6.09
N LEU A 13 -0.15 11.74 -5.61
CA LEU A 13 0.62 12.96 -5.86
C LEU A 13 2.03 12.87 -5.27
N PRO A 14 3.09 13.20 -6.03
CA PRO A 14 4.46 13.23 -5.52
C PRO A 14 4.61 14.09 -4.28
N GLY A 15 5.39 13.61 -3.29
CA GLY A 15 5.67 14.34 -2.05
C GLY A 15 4.51 14.51 -1.06
N LYS A 16 3.27 14.13 -1.43
CA LYS A 16 2.08 14.31 -0.59
C LYS A 16 1.25 13.03 -0.42
N GLY A 17 1.13 12.23 -1.47
CA GLY A 17 0.27 11.06 -1.49
C GLY A 17 0.93 9.82 -0.87
N ILE A 18 0.17 9.05 -0.10
CA ILE A 18 0.67 7.81 0.52
C ILE A 18 0.99 6.71 -0.51
N PHE A 19 0.35 6.73 -1.68
CA PHE A 19 0.62 5.86 -2.83
C PHE A 19 1.53 6.51 -3.90
N SER A 20 2.17 7.63 -3.58
CA SER A 20 3.32 8.14 -4.35
C SER A 20 4.55 7.24 -4.15
N ASN A 21 5.57 7.37 -5.00
CA ASN A 21 6.79 6.56 -4.87
C ASN A 21 7.45 6.75 -3.48
N ASP A 22 7.57 7.99 -3.01
CA ASP A 22 8.11 8.29 -1.67
C ASP A 22 7.23 7.73 -0.54
N GLY A 23 5.91 7.74 -0.74
CA GLY A 23 4.94 7.16 0.18
C GLY A 23 5.09 5.65 0.28
N LEU A 24 5.22 4.97 -0.86
CA LEU A 24 5.44 3.53 -0.93
C LEU A 24 6.75 3.13 -0.26
N GLU A 25 7.85 3.85 -0.47
CA GLU A 25 9.12 3.58 0.19
C GLU A 25 9.00 3.66 1.71
N LYS A 26 8.35 4.72 2.23
CA LYS A 26 8.09 4.88 3.67
C LYS A 26 7.26 3.73 4.23
N MET A 27 6.24 3.27 3.50
CA MET A 27 5.43 2.13 3.90
C MET A 27 6.22 0.83 3.86
N ALA A 28 7.03 0.63 2.81
CA ALA A 28 7.85 -0.56 2.66
C ALA A 28 8.83 -0.74 3.83
N PHE A 29 9.47 0.33 4.29
CA PHE A 29 10.30 0.29 5.50
C PHE A 29 9.50 0.00 6.78
N ALA A 30 8.22 0.32 6.83
CA ALA A 30 7.39 0.16 8.02
C ALA A 30 6.76 -1.23 8.15
N ILE A 31 6.51 -1.93 7.04
CA ILE A 31 5.87 -3.26 7.02
C ILE A 31 6.72 -4.36 6.37
N ALA A 32 8.02 -4.15 6.23
CA ALA A 32 8.90 -5.15 5.64
C ALA A 32 8.85 -6.50 6.37
N ALA A 33 8.56 -6.54 7.67
CA ALA A 33 8.46 -7.82 8.40
C ALA A 33 7.12 -8.53 8.17
N GLU A 34 6.05 -7.79 7.89
CA GLU A 34 4.67 -8.28 7.79
C GLU A 34 4.13 -8.31 6.36
N TRP A 35 5.00 -8.08 5.37
CA TRP A 35 4.59 -7.85 3.99
C TRP A 35 3.87 -9.05 3.36
N GLU A 36 4.20 -10.29 3.73
CA GLU A 36 3.53 -11.50 3.23
C GLU A 36 2.08 -11.57 3.73
N SER A 37 1.85 -11.32 5.03
CA SER A 37 0.51 -11.22 5.62
C SER A 37 -0.30 -10.12 4.93
N MET A 38 0.34 -8.97 4.68
CA MET A 38 -0.29 -7.87 3.96
C MET A 38 -0.61 -8.26 2.51
N ALA A 39 0.30 -8.90 1.79
CA ALA A 39 0.10 -9.36 0.41
C ALA A 39 -1.12 -10.28 0.31
N THR A 40 -1.22 -11.29 1.18
CA THR A 40 -2.38 -12.19 1.21
C THR A 40 -3.69 -11.43 1.46
N LYS A 41 -3.70 -10.44 2.36
CA LYS A 41 -4.89 -9.62 2.63
C LYS A 41 -5.25 -8.67 1.50
N LEU A 42 -4.27 -8.28 0.70
CA LEU A 42 -4.46 -7.47 -0.50
C LEU A 42 -4.90 -8.30 -1.71
N GLY A 43 -4.99 -9.63 -1.56
CA GLY A 43 -5.49 -10.56 -2.57
C GLY A 43 -4.41 -11.21 -3.42
N PHE A 44 -3.13 -11.10 -3.06
CA PHE A 44 -2.06 -11.79 -3.76
C PHE A 44 -2.12 -13.30 -3.50
N GLU A 45 -1.95 -14.08 -4.56
CA GLU A 45 -1.84 -15.52 -4.49
C GLU A 45 -0.43 -15.97 -4.05
N ASN A 46 -0.32 -17.20 -3.55
CA ASN A 46 0.96 -17.72 -3.06
C ASN A 46 2.05 -17.72 -4.14
N ASP A 47 1.69 -17.97 -5.39
CA ASP A 47 2.63 -17.98 -6.51
C ASP A 47 3.16 -16.57 -6.80
N GLU A 48 2.32 -15.54 -6.71
CA GLU A 48 2.73 -14.14 -6.85
C GLU A 48 3.64 -13.71 -5.69
N ILE A 49 3.32 -14.11 -4.46
CA ILE A 49 4.16 -13.87 -3.28
C ILE A 49 5.54 -14.53 -3.46
N ASN A 50 5.58 -15.78 -3.92
CA ASN A 50 6.82 -16.50 -4.18
C ASN A 50 7.63 -15.88 -5.33
N GLN A 51 6.97 -15.37 -6.36
CA GLN A 51 7.62 -14.63 -7.44
C GLN A 51 8.25 -13.33 -6.93
N ILE A 52 7.56 -12.60 -6.04
CA ILE A 52 8.12 -11.39 -5.42
C ILE A 52 9.34 -11.75 -4.54
N LYS A 53 9.25 -12.85 -3.76
CA LYS A 53 10.36 -13.34 -2.92
C LYS A 53 11.61 -13.67 -3.73
N SER A 54 11.43 -14.41 -4.81
CA SER A 54 12.53 -14.86 -5.68
C SER A 54 13.14 -13.72 -6.50
N SER A 55 12.36 -12.70 -6.86
CA SER A 55 12.83 -11.58 -7.69
C SER A 55 13.45 -10.43 -6.90
N GLN A 56 13.22 -10.33 -5.59
CA GLN A 56 13.67 -9.20 -4.78
C GLN A 56 14.56 -9.63 -3.61
N PRO A 57 15.75 -9.01 -3.45
CA PRO A 57 16.78 -9.50 -2.53
C PRO A 57 16.53 -9.14 -1.05
N SER A 58 15.55 -8.29 -0.73
CA SER A 58 15.25 -7.89 0.64
C SER A 58 13.76 -7.72 0.87
N ALA A 59 13.32 -7.93 2.11
CA ALA A 59 11.93 -7.79 2.49
C ALA A 59 11.37 -6.38 2.21
N VAL A 60 12.20 -5.34 2.37
CA VAL A 60 11.82 -3.96 1.99
C VAL A 60 11.54 -3.86 0.49
N LYS A 61 12.39 -4.42 -0.37
CA LYS A 61 12.17 -4.40 -1.82
C LYS A 61 11.00 -5.28 -2.24
N GLN A 62 10.80 -6.42 -1.58
CA GLN A 62 9.62 -7.29 -1.76
C GLN A 62 8.33 -6.51 -1.45
N THR A 63 8.33 -5.81 -0.32
CA THR A 63 7.20 -4.97 0.11
C THR A 63 6.94 -3.83 -0.85
N LEU A 64 7.98 -3.11 -1.27
CA LEU A 64 7.85 -2.02 -2.24
C LEU A 64 7.24 -2.53 -3.55
N ARG A 65 7.72 -3.69 -4.04
CA ARG A 65 7.19 -4.31 -5.26
C ARG A 65 5.71 -4.71 -5.09
N MET A 66 5.36 -5.33 -3.98
CA MET A 66 3.97 -5.70 -3.67
C MET A 66 3.06 -4.47 -3.63
N LEU A 67 3.47 -3.40 -2.96
CA LEU A 67 2.69 -2.17 -2.88
C LEU A 67 2.56 -1.48 -4.24
N ASP A 68 3.62 -1.50 -5.05
CA ASP A 68 3.62 -0.94 -6.40
C ASP A 68 2.69 -1.70 -7.35
N VAL A 69 2.70 -3.03 -7.30
CA VAL A 69 1.75 -3.87 -8.05
C VAL A 69 0.32 -3.61 -7.56
N TRP A 70 0.10 -3.58 -6.25
CA TRP A 70 -1.24 -3.42 -5.70
C TRP A 70 -1.87 -2.07 -6.04
N ARG A 71 -1.13 -0.95 -5.91
CA ARG A 71 -1.68 0.39 -6.17
C ARG A 71 -2.15 0.60 -7.62
N LEU A 72 -1.64 -0.23 -8.54
CA LEU A 72 -1.98 -0.23 -9.98
C LEU A 72 -3.01 -1.31 -10.35
N SER A 73 -3.43 -2.13 -9.39
CA SER A 73 -4.43 -3.18 -9.62
C SER A 73 -5.84 -2.61 -9.77
N ASP A 74 -6.70 -3.35 -10.48
CA ASP A 74 -8.14 -3.04 -10.56
C ASP A 74 -8.78 -2.95 -9.17
N SER A 75 -8.32 -3.77 -8.22
CA SER A 75 -8.78 -3.72 -6.82
C SER A 75 -8.51 -2.37 -6.16
N ALA A 76 -7.36 -1.73 -6.44
CA ALA A 76 -7.06 -0.40 -5.93
C ALA A 76 -7.85 0.68 -6.69
N ILE A 77 -7.92 0.59 -8.02
CA ILE A 77 -8.65 1.55 -8.87
C ILE A 77 -10.14 1.59 -8.51
N GLN A 78 -10.76 0.43 -8.30
CA GLN A 78 -12.17 0.31 -7.91
C GLN A 78 -12.49 0.92 -6.55
N LYS A 79 -11.51 1.05 -5.65
CA LYS A 79 -11.71 1.70 -4.34
C LYS A 79 -11.79 3.22 -4.44
N GLY A 80 -11.31 3.82 -5.54
CA GLY A 80 -11.39 5.25 -5.80
C GLY A 80 -10.97 6.12 -4.61
N THR A 81 -11.86 7.01 -4.16
CA THR A 81 -11.61 7.91 -3.02
C THR A 81 -11.50 7.19 -1.68
N ASP A 82 -12.02 5.96 -1.56
CA ASP A 82 -11.93 5.13 -0.36
C ASP A 82 -10.67 4.27 -0.31
N LEU A 83 -9.75 4.42 -1.28
CA LEU A 83 -8.51 3.65 -1.36
C LEU A 83 -7.70 3.69 -0.06
N VAL A 84 -7.46 4.88 0.49
CA VAL A 84 -6.63 5.05 1.70
C VAL A 84 -7.32 4.44 2.93
N LYS A 85 -8.63 4.61 3.05
CA LYS A 85 -9.43 4.03 4.14
C LYS A 85 -9.46 2.50 4.05
N SER A 86 -9.72 1.97 2.87
CA SER A 86 -9.73 0.52 2.62
C SER A 86 -8.37 -0.10 2.92
N PHE A 87 -7.28 0.54 2.48
CA PHE A 87 -5.92 0.08 2.77
C PHE A 87 -5.60 0.11 4.27
N HIS A 88 -6.07 1.14 4.99
CA HIS A 88 -5.92 1.21 6.44
C HIS A 88 -6.62 0.05 7.17
N GLU A 89 -7.84 -0.29 6.77
CA GLU A 89 -8.56 -1.42 7.36
C GLU A 89 -7.90 -2.76 7.01
N THR A 90 -7.39 -2.91 5.79
CA THR A 90 -6.57 -4.07 5.41
C THR A 90 -5.31 -4.18 6.27
N ALA A 91 -4.60 -3.07 6.49
CA ALA A 91 -3.40 -3.03 7.33
C ALA A 91 -3.70 -3.39 8.80
N LYS A 92 -4.85 -2.97 9.33
CA LYS A 92 -5.32 -3.41 10.66
C LYS A 92 -5.59 -4.90 10.71
N SER A 93 -6.29 -5.44 9.70
CA SER A 93 -6.59 -6.87 9.60
C SER A 93 -5.34 -7.73 9.47
N ALA A 94 -4.33 -7.24 8.76
CA ALA A 94 -3.02 -7.89 8.60
C ALA A 94 -2.15 -7.81 9.86
N LYS A 95 -2.60 -7.13 10.92
CA LYS A 95 -1.85 -6.85 12.15
C LYS A 95 -0.51 -6.14 11.90
N CYS A 96 -0.46 -5.27 10.88
CA CYS A 96 0.74 -4.49 10.60
C CYS A 96 1.11 -3.59 11.78
N GLY A 97 2.40 -3.36 11.99
CA GLY A 97 2.91 -2.57 13.10
C GLY A 97 2.29 -1.16 13.20
N ALA A 98 2.20 -0.65 14.43
CA ALA A 98 1.60 0.65 14.75
C ALA A 98 2.21 1.83 13.96
N LYS A 99 3.46 1.69 13.51
CA LYS A 99 4.17 2.66 12.66
C LYS A 99 3.45 2.86 11.32
N LEU A 100 3.00 1.78 10.67
CA LEU A 100 2.25 1.89 9.41
C LEU A 100 0.89 2.53 9.63
N LEU A 101 0.15 2.09 10.64
CA LEU A 101 -1.17 2.64 10.95
C LEU A 101 -1.11 4.15 11.22
N THR A 102 -0.05 4.61 11.90
CA THR A 102 0.20 6.04 12.13
C THR A 102 0.50 6.79 10.84
N ILE A 103 1.27 6.20 9.92
CA ILE A 103 1.59 6.80 8.61
C ILE A 103 0.32 6.93 7.75
N ILE A 104 -0.50 5.88 7.69
CA ILE A 104 -1.73 5.87 6.90
C ILE A 104 -2.78 6.81 7.51
N SER A 105 -2.95 6.80 8.84
CA SER A 105 -3.93 7.65 9.53
C SER A 105 -3.71 9.15 9.28
N LYS A 106 -2.46 9.59 9.11
CA LYS A 106 -2.13 10.98 8.74
C LYS A 106 -2.58 11.38 7.34
N ASN A 107 -2.96 10.40 6.52
CA ASN A 107 -3.41 10.56 5.14
C ASN A 107 -4.90 10.22 4.97
N ILE A 108 -5.59 9.85 6.05
CA ILE A 108 -7.05 9.74 6.09
C ILE A 108 -7.58 11.11 6.51
N ASN A 109 -8.09 11.87 5.53
CA ASN A 109 -8.94 13.03 5.80
C ASN A 109 -10.41 12.60 5.79
#